data_AF-A0A966T3P2-F1
#
_entry.id   AF-A0A966T3P2-F1
#
_cell.length_a   1.000
_cell.length_b   1.000
_cell.length_c   1.000
_cell.angle_alpha   90.00
_cell.angle_beta   90.00
_cell.angle_gamma   90.00
#
_symmetry.space_group_name_H-M   'P 1'
#
loop_
_entity.id
_entity.type
_entity.pdbx_description
1 polymer ?
#
loop_
_entity_poly.entity_id
_entity_poly.type
_entity_poly.pdbx_seq_one_letter_code
_entity_poly.pdbx_strand_id
1 'polypeptide(L)'
;MSAYELSQRVLASEASVPSEVLRGAAPSERQWTEIGRAVGRLDIPLIIDDSPSTSVGSMRARARRVRLAQGDLALIVIDYLQLMGGDAKVENRQLEVSDISRNLKLMAREFNVPIVALSQLSRNL
;
A
#
# COMPACT_ATOMS: atom_id res chain seq x y z
N MET A 1 -9.60 2.40 0.13
CA MET A 1 -8.89 3.54 0.75
C MET A 1 -8.18 4.25 -0.39
N SER A 2 -8.35 5.56 -0.51
CA SER A 2 -7.69 6.35 -1.56
C SER A 2 -6.25 6.71 -1.17
N ALA A 3 -5.46 7.14 -2.15
CA ALA A 3 -4.11 7.65 -1.90
C ALA A 3 -4.11 8.85 -0.94
N TYR A 4 -5.13 9.71 -1.02
CA TYR A 4 -5.32 10.84 -0.13
C TYR A 4 -5.54 10.40 1.33
N GLU A 5 -6.45 9.47 1.56
CA GLU A 5 -6.75 8.97 2.91
C GLU A 5 -5.53 8.29 3.54
N LEU A 6 -4.78 7.49 2.76
CA LEU A 6 -3.56 6.86 3.24
C LEU A 6 -2.49 7.90 3.58
N SER A 7 -2.30 8.90 2.71
CA SER A 7 -1.34 9.99 2.94
C SER A 7 -1.64 10.76 4.22
N GLN A 8 -2.93 11.04 4.50
CA GLN A 8 -3.33 11.67 5.76
C GLN A 8 -3.00 10.80 6.98
N ARG A 9 -3.18 9.48 6.90
CA ARG A 9 -2.85 8.56 8.00
C ARG A 9 -1.34 8.50 8.25
N VAL A 10 -0.55 8.44 7.19
CA VAL A 10 0.92 8.47 7.26
C VAL A 10 1.40 9.77 7.90
N LEU A 11 0.88 10.92 7.45
CA LEU A 11 1.24 12.22 8.01
C LEU A 11 0.81 12.37 9.47
N ALA A 12 -0.40 11.92 9.84
CA ALA A 12 -0.85 11.96 11.25
C ALA A 12 0.07 11.13 12.15
N SER A 13 0.43 9.93 11.69
CA SER A 13 1.35 9.05 12.41
C SER A 13 2.74 9.66 12.55
N GLU A 14 3.30 10.20 11.46
CA GLU A 14 4.64 10.79 11.47
C GLU A 14 4.70 12.07 12.32
N ALA A 15 3.65 12.89 12.29
CA ALA A 15 3.53 14.09 13.12
C ALA A 15 3.14 13.79 14.57
N SER A 16 2.80 12.55 14.91
CA SER A 16 2.26 12.17 16.23
C SER A 16 1.07 13.04 16.65
N VAL A 17 0.16 13.31 15.71
CA VAL A 17 -1.08 14.09 15.96
C VAL A 17 -2.32 13.22 15.78
N PRO A 18 -3.42 13.52 16.49
CA PRO A 18 -4.68 12.83 16.26
C PRO A 18 -5.14 12.98 14.81
N SER A 19 -5.68 11.89 14.26
CA SER A 19 -6.03 11.82 12.85
C SER A 19 -7.16 12.78 12.43
N GLU A 20 -7.97 13.23 13.40
CA GLU A 20 -9.05 14.20 13.20
C GLU A 20 -8.51 15.58 12.81
N VAL A 21 -7.31 15.93 13.27
CA VAL A 21 -6.63 17.20 12.97
C VAL A 21 -6.42 17.35 11.46
N LEU A 22 -5.98 16.29 10.79
CA LEU A 22 -5.79 16.31 9.34
C LEU A 22 -7.11 16.15 8.56
N ARG A 23 -8.20 15.77 9.22
CA ARG A 23 -9.54 15.66 8.62
C ARG A 23 -10.41 16.91 8.82
N GLY A 24 -9.85 18.00 9.33
CA GLY A 24 -10.52 19.30 9.39
C GLY A 24 -10.70 19.89 10.79
N ALA A 25 -10.27 19.22 11.86
CA ALA A 25 -10.20 19.86 13.17
C ALA A 25 -9.07 20.91 13.18
N ALA A 26 -9.30 22.06 13.80
CA ALA A 26 -8.31 23.13 13.87
C ALA A 26 -7.09 22.68 14.71
N PRO A 27 -5.89 22.59 14.14
CA PRO A 27 -4.68 22.30 14.91
C PRO A 27 -4.30 23.48 15.81
N SER A 28 -3.78 23.16 16.99
CA SER A 28 -3.00 24.11 17.79
C SER A 28 -1.69 24.51 17.08
N GLU A 29 -1.07 25.62 17.48
CA GLU A 29 0.23 26.06 16.93
C GLU A 29 1.32 24.99 17.06
N ARG A 30 1.32 24.26 18.18
CA ARG A 30 2.24 23.13 18.39
C ARG A 30 2.01 22.03 17.36
N GLN A 31 0.76 21.63 17.14
CA GLN A 31 0.42 20.60 16.14
C GLN A 31 0.79 21.07 14.73
N TRP A 32 0.57 22.35 14.41
CA TRP A 32 1.00 22.90 13.13
C TRP A 32 2.51 22.78 12.90
N THR A 33 3.28 23.07 13.94
CA THR A 33 4.74 22.93 13.91
C THR A 33 5.16 21.47 13.70
N GLU A 34 4.53 20.52 14.39
CA GLU A 34 4.84 19.08 14.24
C GLU A 34 4.44 18.54 12.86
N ILE A 35 3.29 18.97 12.31
CA ILE A 35 2.87 18.63 10.96
C ILE A 35 3.88 19.14 9.94
N GLY A 36 4.31 20.40 10.04
CA GLY A 36 5.32 20.98 9.14
C GLY A 36 6.65 20.21 9.15
N ARG A 37 7.11 19.80 10.34
CA ARG A 37 8.30 18.95 10.48
C ARG A 37 8.11 17.57 9.86
N ALA A 38 6.94 16.96 10.05
CA ALA A 38 6.62 15.66 9.51
C ALA A 38 6.59 15.65 7.97
N VAL A 39 6.06 16.71 7.34
CA VAL A 39 6.11 16.86 5.87
C VAL A 39 7.54 16.79 5.36
N GLY A 40 8.48 17.48 6.02
CA GLY A 40 9.90 17.41 5.65
C GLY A 40 10.52 16.02 5.82
N ARG A 41 10.08 15.25 6.83
CA ARG A 41 10.54 13.86 7.03
C ARG A 41 9.92 12.87 6.05
N LEU A 42 8.74 13.20 5.51
CA LEU A 42 8.03 12.42 4.49
C LEU A 42 8.43 12.78 3.06
N ASP A 43 9.47 13.59 2.87
CA ASP A 43 10.13 13.75 1.57
C ASP A 43 10.97 12.50 1.26
N ILE A 44 10.26 11.41 0.99
CA ILE A 44 10.80 10.08 0.75
C ILE A 44 10.20 9.54 -0.57
N PRO A 45 10.86 8.57 -1.24
CA PRO A 45 10.34 7.93 -2.45
C PRO A 45 9.19 6.95 -2.14
N LEU A 46 8.11 7.44 -1.52
CA LEU A 46 6.89 6.71 -1.25
C LEU A 46 5.92 6.90 -2.41
N ILE A 47 5.54 5.80 -3.05
CA ILE A 47 4.58 5.79 -4.14
C ILE A 47 3.33 5.08 -3.68
N ILE A 48 2.19 5.76 -3.81
CA ILE A 48 0.89 5.19 -3.51
C ILE A 48 0.15 5.01 -4.84
N ASP A 49 -0.26 3.77 -5.09
CA ASP A 49 -1.07 3.41 -6.23
C ASP A 49 -2.42 2.88 -5.72
N ASP A 50 -3.46 3.70 -5.86
CA ASP A 50 -4.82 3.38 -5.45
C ASP A 50 -5.70 2.94 -6.63
N SER A 51 -5.10 2.53 -7.75
CA SER A 51 -5.87 2.07 -8.91
C SER A 51 -6.72 0.83 -8.54
N PRO A 52 -8.00 0.79 -8.98
CA PRO A 52 -8.90 -0.31 -8.67
C PRO A 52 -8.47 -1.62 -9.35
N SER A 53 -8.91 -2.75 -8.77
CA SER A 53 -8.91 -4.08 -9.42
C SER A 53 -7.56 -4.50 -9.99
N THR A 54 -6.58 -4.75 -9.13
CA THR A 54 -5.20 -5.01 -9.56
C THR A 54 -4.87 -6.51 -9.45
N SER A 55 -4.59 -7.17 -10.59
CA SER A 55 -4.05 -8.53 -10.63
C SER A 55 -2.54 -8.51 -10.32
N VAL A 56 -1.95 -9.67 -10.01
CA VAL A 56 -0.49 -9.74 -9.80
C VAL A 56 0.29 -9.27 -11.04
N GLY A 57 -0.24 -9.55 -12.25
CA GLY A 57 0.37 -9.14 -13.50
C GLY A 57 0.39 -7.62 -13.69
N SER A 58 -0.71 -6.93 -13.38
CA SER A 58 -0.75 -5.47 -13.50
C SER A 58 0.10 -4.79 -12.43
N MET A 59 0.17 -5.32 -11.19
CA MET A 59 1.14 -4.85 -10.19
C MET A 59 2.58 -5.00 -10.67
N ARG A 60 2.95 -6.17 -11.22
CA ARG A 60 4.30 -6.41 -11.77
C ARG A 60 4.64 -5.39 -12.86
N ALA A 61 3.71 -5.11 -13.77
CA ALA A 61 3.92 -4.14 -14.84
C ALA A 61 4.10 -2.70 -14.31
N ARG A 62 3.41 -2.33 -13.23
CA ARG A 62 3.57 -1.01 -12.58
C ARG A 62 4.87 -0.91 -11.79
N ALA A 63 5.20 -1.93 -10.99
CA ALA A 63 6.46 -2.01 -10.26
C ALA A 63 7.68 -1.90 -11.20
N ARG A 64 7.62 -2.54 -12.38
CA ARG A 64 8.65 -2.40 -13.41
C ARG A 64 8.75 -0.98 -13.97
N ARG A 65 7.62 -0.32 -14.22
CA ARG A 65 7.60 1.07 -14.70
C ARG A 65 8.20 2.02 -13.67
N VAL A 66 7.82 1.87 -12.39
CA VAL A 66 8.42 2.64 -11.30
C VAL A 66 9.92 2.39 -11.24
N ARG A 67 10.36 1.13 -11.31
CA ARG A 67 11.78 0.80 -11.24
C ARG A 67 12.61 1.44 -12.34
N LEU A 68 12.06 1.48 -13.56
CA LEU A 68 12.70 2.13 -14.70
C LEU A 68 12.75 3.66 -14.56
N ALA A 69 11.74 4.27 -13.95
CA ALA A 69 11.62 5.72 -13.83
C ALA A 69 12.36 6.30 -12.61
N GLN A 70 12.39 5.56 -11.49
CA GLN A 70 12.84 6.07 -10.19
C GLN A 70 13.95 5.23 -9.54
N GLY A 71 14.34 4.11 -10.15
CA GLY A 71 15.37 3.21 -9.61
C GLY A 71 14.80 2.07 -8.78
N ASP A 72 15.67 1.35 -8.07
CA ASP A 72 15.29 0.11 -7.41
C ASP A 72 14.26 0.29 -6.30
N LEU A 73 13.30 -0.65 -6.25
CA LEU A 73 12.31 -0.71 -5.17
C LEU A 73 12.95 -1.29 -3.91
N ALA A 74 12.67 -0.70 -2.75
CA ALA A 74 13.12 -1.20 -1.46
C ALA A 74 12.09 -2.08 -0.75
N LEU A 75 10.79 -1.85 -1.00
CA LEU A 75 9.67 -2.56 -0.39
C LEU A 75 8.43 -2.45 -1.28
N ILE A 76 7.62 -3.49 -1.32
CA ILE A 76 6.26 -3.44 -1.89
C ILE A 76 5.27 -3.80 -0.78
N VAL A 77 4.27 -2.93 -0.57
CA VAL A 77 3.17 -3.16 0.38
C VAL A 77 1.86 -3.28 -0.40
N ILE A 78 1.04 -4.29 -0.08
CA ILE A 78 -0.21 -4.59 -0.79
C ILE A 78 -1.38 -4.60 0.21
N ASP A 79 -2.30 -3.64 0.06
CA ASP A 79 -3.53 -3.51 0.85
C ASP A 79 -4.75 -3.65 -0.09
N TYR A 80 -5.49 -4.76 -0.11
CA TYR A 80 -5.30 -6.05 0.56
C TYR A 80 -5.57 -7.19 -0.43
N LEU A 81 -5.00 -8.38 -0.19
CA LEU A 81 -5.00 -9.52 -1.12
C LEU A 81 -6.39 -9.90 -1.63
N GLN A 82 -7.43 -9.71 -0.81
CA GLN A 82 -8.76 -10.12 -1.17
C GLN A 82 -9.40 -9.26 -2.28
N LEU A 83 -8.89 -8.08 -2.58
CA LEU A 83 -9.32 -7.30 -3.74
C LEU A 83 -8.62 -7.72 -5.03
N MET A 84 -7.64 -8.61 -4.92
CA MET A 84 -7.00 -9.21 -6.08
C MET A 84 -7.87 -10.37 -6.56
N GLY A 85 -8.11 -10.40 -7.85
CA GLY A 85 -8.83 -11.48 -8.53
C GLY A 85 -8.25 -11.74 -9.90
N GLY A 86 -8.50 -12.95 -10.41
CA GLY A 86 -8.41 -13.24 -11.83
C GLY A 86 -9.75 -12.98 -12.53
N ASP A 87 -9.74 -12.73 -13.84
CA ASP A 87 -10.97 -12.59 -14.64
C ASP A 87 -11.83 -13.88 -14.67
N ALA A 88 -11.27 -15.00 -14.21
CA ALA A 88 -11.95 -16.29 -14.12
C ALA A 88 -12.69 -16.45 -12.78
N LYS A 89 -13.95 -16.88 -12.85
CA LYS A 89 -14.79 -17.22 -11.70
C LYS A 89 -14.23 -18.47 -11.01
N VAL A 90 -13.36 -18.31 -10.01
CA VAL A 90 -12.80 -19.43 -9.26
C VAL A 90 -13.81 -19.88 -8.20
N GLU A 91 -14.25 -21.15 -8.25
CA GLU A 91 -15.19 -21.71 -7.26
C GLU A 91 -14.58 -21.84 -5.86
N ASN A 92 -13.25 -21.87 -5.76
CA ASN A 92 -12.53 -22.06 -4.50
C ASN A 92 -11.52 -20.92 -4.23
N ARG A 93 -11.93 -20.00 -3.35
CA ARG A 93 -11.12 -18.87 -2.91
C ARG A 93 -9.78 -19.26 -2.27
N GLN A 94 -9.69 -20.44 -1.64
CA GLN A 94 -8.43 -20.89 -1.03
C GLN A 94 -7.37 -21.20 -2.09
N LEU A 95 -7.78 -21.78 -3.21
CA LEU A 95 -6.88 -22.03 -4.35
C LEU A 95 -6.40 -20.71 -4.95
N GLU A 96 -7.31 -19.76 -5.13
CA GLU A 96 -6.97 -18.44 -5.65
C GLU A 96 -5.95 -17.69 -4.77
N VAL A 97 -6.15 -17.70 -3.44
CA VAL A 97 -5.19 -17.07 -2.50
C VAL A 97 -3.84 -17.79 -2.53
N SER A 98 -3.83 -19.11 -2.70
CA SER A 98 -2.59 -19.89 -2.85
C SER A 98 -1.84 -19.53 -4.12
N ASP A 99 -2.55 -19.34 -5.23
CA ASP A 99 -1.98 -18.94 -6.52
C ASP A 99 -1.48 -17.50 -6.49
N ILE A 100 -2.23 -16.57 -5.88
CA ILE A 100 -1.79 -15.19 -5.66
C ILE A 100 -0.49 -15.19 -4.84
N SER A 101 -0.46 -15.91 -3.72
CA SER A 101 0.71 -15.99 -2.84
C SER A 101 1.95 -16.52 -3.56
N ARG A 102 1.79 -17.55 -4.41
CA ARG A 102 2.87 -18.08 -5.24
C ARG A 102 3.38 -17.03 -6.24
N ASN A 103 2.48 -16.36 -6.94
CA ASN A 103 2.84 -15.32 -7.92
C ASN A 103 3.51 -14.11 -7.26
N LEU A 104 3.09 -13.72 -6.06
CA LEU A 104 3.76 -12.69 -5.26
C LEU A 104 5.17 -13.13 -4.87
N LYS A 105 5.37 -14.40 -4.48
CA LYS A 105 6.72 -14.89 -4.16
C LYS A 105 7.65 -14.87 -5.37
N LEU A 106 7.13 -15.20 -6.55
CA LEU A 106 7.87 -15.09 -7.81
C LEU A 106 8.23 -13.63 -8.10
N MET A 107 7.28 -12.70 -7.95
CA MET A 107 7.51 -11.27 -8.13
C MET A 107 8.56 -10.72 -7.15
N ALA A 108 8.53 -11.14 -5.88
CA ALA A 108 9.53 -10.77 -4.89
C ALA A 108 10.95 -11.19 -5.30
N ARG A 109 11.08 -12.40 -5.88
CA ARG A 109 12.37 -12.90 -6.40
C ARG A 109 12.82 -12.17 -7.65
N GLU A 110 11.89 -11.89 -8.57
CA GLU A 110 12.14 -11.15 -9.81
C GLU A 110 12.69 -9.75 -9.54
N PHE A 111 12.07 -9.01 -8.63
CA PHE A 111 12.53 -7.67 -8.26
C PHE A 111 13.62 -7.66 -7.19
N ASN A 112 13.90 -8.82 -6.57
CA ASN A 112 14.75 -8.95 -5.39
C ASN A 112 14.34 -7.96 -4.27
N VAL A 113 13.05 -7.90 -3.97
CA VAL A 113 12.47 -6.94 -3.00
C VAL A 113 11.53 -7.66 -2.03
N PRO A 114 11.52 -7.30 -0.73
CA PRO A 114 10.50 -7.79 0.19
C PRO A 114 9.10 -7.33 -0.21
N ILE A 115 8.12 -8.21 -0.02
CA ILE A 115 6.70 -7.92 -0.24
C ILE A 115 5.94 -8.17 1.06
N VAL A 116 5.21 -7.16 1.53
CA VAL A 116 4.27 -7.25 2.65
C VAL A 116 2.86 -7.19 2.08
N ALA A 117 2.08 -8.24 2.31
CA ALA A 117 0.72 -8.32 1.81
C ALA A 117 -0.27 -8.48 2.96
N LEU A 118 -1.28 -7.61 3.02
CA LEU A 118 -2.34 -7.67 4.00
C LEU A 118 -3.37 -8.72 3.57
N SER A 119 -3.75 -9.60 4.49
CA SER A 119 -4.79 -10.60 4.28
C SER A 119 -5.80 -10.53 5.41
N GLN A 120 -7.09 -10.51 5.05
CA GLN A 120 -8.19 -10.65 5.99
C GLN A 120 -8.49 -12.13 6.27
N LEU A 121 -8.74 -12.45 7.54
CA LEU A 121 -9.17 -13.79 7.96
C LEU A 121 -10.67 -13.97 7.82
N SER A 122 -11.11 -15.23 7.66
CA SER A 122 -12.53 -15.59 7.76
C SER A 122 -13.06 -15.22 9.15
N ARG A 123 -14.31 -14.75 9.21
CA ARG A 123 -14.99 -14.42 10.47
C ARG A 123 -15.57 -15.64 11.19
N ASN A 124 -15.59 -16.79 10.51
CA ASN A 124 -16.12 -18.04 11.06
C ASN A 124 -14.93 -18.95 11.39
N LEU A 125 -14.54 -18.96 12.66
CA LEU A 125 -13.67 -19.96 13.28
C LEU A 125 -14.53 -20.97 14.04
#